data_AF-A0A378N902-F1
#
_entry.id   AF-A0A378N902-F1
#
_cell.length_a   1.000
_cell.length_b   1.000
_cell.length_c   1.000
_cell.angle_alpha   90.00
_cell.angle_beta   90.00
_cell.angle_gamma   90.00
#
_symmetry.space_group_name_H-M   'P 1'
#
loop_
_entity.id
_entity.type
_entity.pdbx_description
1 polymer ?
#
loop_
_entity_poly.entity_id
_entity_poly.type
_entity_poly.pdbx_seq_one_letter_code
_entity_poly.pdbx_strand_id
1 'polypeptide(L)'
;MNASVFSAERNNYYRCLIQSIELFLDEERDSEQYRMVFEKMYGKQAVEAAWGAIQGGNPFHGLTASDESLENMTAHQKLLNAYRKVQKRK
;
A
#
# COMPACT_ATOMS: atom_id res chain seq x y z
N MET A 1 0.07 -10.45 -11.76
CA MET A 1 -0.57 -9.89 -10.55
C MET A 1 0.13 -10.45 -9.32
N ASN A 2 0.52 -9.61 -8.36
CA ASN A 2 1.15 -10.05 -7.10
C ASN A 2 0.11 -10.51 -6.05
N ALA A 3 -1.15 -10.68 -6.45
CA ALA A 3 -2.26 -11.00 -5.57
C ALA A 3 -2.04 -12.30 -4.77
N SER A 4 -1.32 -13.28 -5.33
CA SER A 4 -1.01 -14.56 -4.66
C SER A 4 -0.05 -14.43 -3.48
N VAL A 5 0.73 -13.35 -3.39
CA VAL A 5 1.72 -13.12 -2.32
C VAL A 5 1.34 -11.99 -1.38
N PHE A 6 0.24 -11.29 -1.66
CA PHE A 6 -0.26 -10.22 -0.81
C PHE A 6 -1.04 -10.76 0.39
N SER A 7 -0.97 -10.03 1.51
CA SER A 7 -1.94 -10.22 2.58
C SER A 7 -3.35 -9.96 2.07
N ALA A 8 -4.36 -10.54 2.74
CA ALA A 8 -5.76 -10.33 2.37
C ALA A 8 -6.13 -8.82 2.32
N GLU A 9 -5.63 -8.04 3.28
CA GLU A 9 -5.83 -6.59 3.34
C GLU A 9 -5.19 -5.85 2.17
N ARG A 10 -3.93 -6.16 1.84
CA ARG A 10 -3.23 -5.52 0.72
C ARG A 10 -3.84 -5.90 -0.62
N ASN A 11 -4.28 -7.14 -0.76
CA ASN A 11 -5.01 -7.59 -1.94
C ASN A 11 -6.36 -6.87 -2.07
N ASN A 12 -7.10 -6.73 -0.96
CA ASN A 12 -8.34 -5.95 -0.92
C ASN A 12 -8.12 -4.48 -1.32
N TYR A 13 -7.08 -3.83 -0.80
CA TYR A 13 -6.70 -2.47 -1.21
C TYR A 13 -6.46 -2.37 -2.72
N TYR A 14 -5.65 -3.27 -3.31
CA TYR A 14 -5.39 -3.20 -4.75
C TYR A 14 -6.62 -3.52 -5.60
N ARG A 15 -7.52 -4.42 -5.15
CA ARG A 15 -8.82 -4.62 -5.80
C ARG A 15 -9.66 -3.34 -5.78
N CYS A 16 -9.74 -2.67 -4.63
CA CYS A 16 -10.42 -1.38 -4.49
C CYS A 16 -9.80 -0.32 -5.41
N LEU A 17 -8.47 -0.21 -5.45
CA LEU A 17 -7.75 0.76 -6.25
C LEU A 17 -8.00 0.56 -7.75
N ILE A 18 -7.88 -0.67 -8.26
CA ILE A 18 -8.12 -0.99 -9.68
C ILE A 18 -9.54 -0.58 -10.09
N GLN A 19 -10.53 -0.99 -9.31
CA GLN A 19 -11.94 -0.69 -9.59
C GLN A 19 -12.26 0.80 -9.44
N SER A 20 -11.58 1.48 -8.53
CA SER A 20 -11.71 2.93 -8.40
C SER A 20 -11.11 3.63 -9.62
N ILE A 21 -9.94 3.23 -10.11
CA ILE A 21 -9.35 3.79 -11.33
C ILE A 21 -10.29 3.60 -12.52
N GLU A 22 -10.86 2.41 -12.69
CA GLU A 22 -11.85 2.13 -13.75
C GLU A 22 -13.07 3.07 -13.65
N LEU A 23 -13.58 3.31 -12.43
CA LEU A 23 -14.69 4.22 -12.19
C LEU A 23 -14.34 5.70 -12.44
N PHE A 24 -13.16 6.15 -12.03
CA PHE A 24 -12.73 7.54 -12.20
C PHE A 24 -12.36 7.89 -13.65
N LEU A 25 -12.06 6.88 -14.48
CA LEU A 25 -11.84 7.05 -15.92
C LEU A 25 -13.14 6.99 -16.74
N ASP A 26 -14.25 6.58 -16.13
CA ASP A 26 -15.56 6.51 -16.79
C ASP A 26 -16.22 7.90 -16.79
N GLU A 27 -16.32 8.53 -17.96
CA GLU A 27 -16.91 9.88 -18.11
C GLU A 27 -18.44 9.88 -17.99
N GLU A 28 -19.11 8.73 -18.07
CA GLU A 28 -20.57 8.62 -17.98
C GLU A 28 -21.07 8.45 -16.53
N ARG A 29 -20.18 8.13 -15.59
CA ARG A 29 -20.52 7.79 -14.21
C ARG A 29 -19.95 8.80 -13.22
N ASP A 30 -20.80 9.25 -12.31
CA ASP A 30 -20.36 10.05 -11.17
C ASP A 30 -19.82 9.14 -10.07
N SER A 31 -18.51 9.20 -9.84
CA SER A 31 -17.81 8.39 -8.84
C SER A 31 -18.43 8.47 -7.43
N GLU A 32 -18.91 9.64 -6.99
CA GLU A 32 -19.45 9.82 -5.64
C GLU A 32 -20.72 9.00 -5.40
N GLN A 33 -21.50 8.72 -6.45
CA GLN A 33 -22.70 7.88 -6.36
C GLN A 33 -22.39 6.43 -5.98
N TYR A 34 -21.17 5.97 -6.26
CA TYR A 34 -20.74 4.60 -6.00
C TYR A 34 -20.00 4.44 -4.67
N ARG A 35 -19.69 5.54 -3.96
CA ARG A 35 -18.90 5.51 -2.72
C ARG A 35 -19.46 4.53 -1.69
N MET A 36 -20.78 4.55 -1.46
CA MET A 36 -21.42 3.65 -0.51
C MET A 36 -21.24 2.17 -0.87
N VAL A 37 -21.27 1.82 -2.15
CA VAL A 37 -21.09 0.44 -2.63
C VAL A 37 -19.64 0.01 -2.44
N PHE A 38 -18.70 0.89 -2.77
CA PHE A 38 -17.27 0.66 -2.55
C PHE A 38 -16.96 0.47 -1.06
N GLU A 39 -17.51 1.30 -0.18
CA GLU A 39 -17.29 1.18 1.27
C GLU A 39 -17.85 -0.12 1.84
N LYS A 40 -18.98 -0.63 1.32
CA LYS A 40 -19.53 -1.94 1.70
C LYS A 40 -18.68 -3.10 1.20
N MET A 41 -18.10 -2.98 0.01
CA MET A 41 -17.35 -4.07 -0.63
C MET A 41 -15.91 -4.17 -0.14
N TYR A 42 -15.23 -3.03 0.02
CA TYR A 42 -13.81 -2.95 0.32
C TYR A 42 -13.52 -2.43 1.73
N GLY A 43 -14.51 -1.86 2.42
CA GLY A 43 -14.33 -1.21 3.71
C GLY A 43 -13.89 0.25 3.57
N LYS A 44 -14.34 1.10 4.50
CA LYS A 44 -14.11 2.55 4.48
C LYS A 44 -12.64 2.94 4.34
N GLN A 45 -11.76 2.29 5.11
CA GLN A 45 -10.34 2.61 5.14
C GLN A 45 -9.65 2.33 3.79
N ALA A 46 -10.03 1.25 3.10
CA ALA A 46 -9.46 0.91 1.79
C ALA A 46 -9.94 1.91 0.72
N VAL A 47 -11.21 2.30 0.77
CA VAL A 47 -11.79 3.30 -0.14
C VAL A 47 -11.14 4.66 0.04
N GLU A 48 -11.03 5.14 1.28
CA GLU A 48 -10.36 6.43 1.54
C GLU A 48 -8.91 6.43 1.09
N ALA A 49 -8.15 5.36 1.36
CA ALA A 49 -6.77 5.26 0.92
C ALA A 49 -6.66 5.23 -0.62
N ALA A 50 -7.50 4.45 -1.29
CA ALA A 50 -7.46 4.30 -2.74
C ALA A 50 -7.89 5.59 -3.47
N TRP A 51 -9.01 6.20 -3.06
CA TRP A 51 -9.52 7.41 -3.68
C TRP A 51 -8.61 8.61 -3.37
N GLY A 52 -8.10 8.69 -2.15
CA GLY A 52 -7.09 9.67 -1.77
C GLY A 52 -5.84 9.57 -2.66
N ALA A 53 -5.36 8.35 -2.93
CA ALA A 53 -4.22 8.14 -3.83
C ALA A 53 -4.52 8.58 -5.28
N ILE A 54 -5.73 8.32 -5.79
CA ILE A 54 -6.15 8.72 -7.14
C ILE A 54 -6.24 10.25 -7.26
N GLN A 55 -6.76 10.92 -6.24
CA GLN A 55 -6.99 12.37 -6.24
C GLN A 55 -5.73 13.21 -5.88
N GLY A 56 -4.53 12.64 -6.06
CA GLY A 56 -3.25 13.35 -5.86
C GLY A 56 -2.70 13.27 -4.43
N GLY A 57 -3.27 12.42 -3.57
CA GLY A 57 -2.71 12.08 -2.27
C GLY A 57 -1.50 11.14 -2.36
N ASN A 58 -1.21 10.42 -1.28
CA ASN A 58 -0.02 9.56 -1.20
C ASN A 58 -0.19 8.26 -2.04
N PRO A 59 0.61 8.04 -3.10
CA PRO A 59 0.52 6.81 -3.90
C PRO A 59 1.24 5.61 -3.24
N PHE A 60 2.05 5.84 -2.19
CA PHE A 60 2.91 4.83 -1.58
C PHE A 60 2.21 4.05 -0.45
N HIS A 61 1.05 3.45 -0.76
CA HIS A 61 0.28 2.71 0.24
C HIS A 61 1.05 1.51 0.82
N GLY A 62 1.16 1.47 2.16
CA GLY A 62 1.86 0.42 2.89
C GLY A 62 3.38 0.49 2.79
N LEU A 63 3.96 1.55 2.21
CA LEU A 63 5.39 1.79 2.19
C LEU A 63 5.75 2.82 3.26
N THR A 64 6.61 2.43 4.18
CA THR A 64 7.17 3.35 5.18
C THR A 64 8.44 3.97 4.63
N ALA A 65 8.58 5.29 4.74
CA ALA A 65 9.82 5.96 4.38
C ALA A 65 10.98 5.48 5.27
N SER A 66 12.17 5.34 4.68
CA SER A 66 13.40 4.93 5.35
C SER A 66 14.53 5.90 5.02
N ASP A 67 15.56 5.90 5.86
CA ASP A 67 16.83 6.59 5.62
C ASP A 67 17.90 5.64 5.05
N GLU A 68 19.09 6.17 4.78
CA GLU A 68 20.23 5.41 4.28
C GLU A 68 20.72 4.33 5.26
N SER A 69 20.48 4.52 6.56
CA SER A 69 20.79 3.55 7.62
C SER A 69 19.78 2.43 7.76
N LEU A 70 18.62 2.53 7.10
CA LEU A 70 17.54 1.56 7.12
C LEU A 70 17.07 1.24 8.56
N GLU A 71 16.99 2.25 9.43
CA GLU A 71 16.74 2.05 10.87
C GLU A 71 15.40 1.36 11.17
N ASN A 72 14.38 1.70 10.39
CA ASN A 72 13.04 1.12 10.50
C ASN A 72 12.93 -0.33 9.96
N MET A 73 13.98 -0.86 9.33
CA MET A 73 13.98 -2.22 8.78
C MET A 73 14.61 -3.21 9.77
N THR A 74 13.81 -3.72 10.72
CA THR A 74 14.26 -4.63 11.79
C THR A 74 15.06 -5.84 11.27
N ALA A 75 14.64 -6.44 10.15
CA ALA A 75 15.36 -7.56 9.54
C ALA A 75 16.76 -7.15 9.03
N HIS A 76 16.88 -5.96 8.45
CA HIS A 76 18.16 -5.40 8.00
C HIS A 76 19.08 -5.09 9.19
N GLN A 77 18.54 -4.50 10.27
CA GLN A 77 19.33 -4.23 11.47
C GLN A 77 19.88 -5.51 12.13
N LYS A 78 19.11 -6.60 12.13
CA LYS A 78 19.60 -7.92 12.56
C LYS A 78 20.76 -8.41 11.70
N LEU A 79 20.68 -8.24 10.38
CA LEU A 79 21.76 -8.58 9.45
C LEU A 79 23.02 -7.76 9.72
N LEU A 80 22.91 -6.44 9.87
CA LEU A 80 24.03 -5.55 10.20
C LEU A 80 24.68 -5.92 11.53
N ASN A 81 23.89 -6.29 12.53
CA ASN A 81 24.41 -6.76 13.82
C ASN A 81 25.21 -8.06 13.70
N ALA A 82 24.77 -9.00 12.85
CA ALA A 82 25.55 -10.21 12.55
C ALA A 82 26.85 -9.85 11.80
N TYR A 83 26.77 -8.97 10.81
CA TYR A 83 27.92 -8.52 10.02
C TYR A 83 28.98 -7.83 10.89
N ARG A 84 28.58 -6.93 11.80
CA ARG A 84 29.49 -6.24 12.74
C ARG A 84 30.28 -7.21 13.62
N LYS A 85 29.69 -8.36 14.01
CA LYS A 85 30.42 -9.39 14.78
C LYS A 85 31.54 -10.04 13.98
N VAL A 86 31.31 -10.29 12.69
CA VAL A 86 32.32 -10.83 11.77
C VAL A 86 33.40 -9.80 11.52
N GLN A 87 33.01 -8.54 11.27
CA GLN A 87 33.96 -7.47 10.97
C GLN A 87 34.91 -7.18 12.14
N LYS A 88 34.47 -7.31 13.39
CA LYS A 88 35.33 -7.21 14.59
C LYS A 88 36.40 -8.31 14.71
N ARG A 89 36.25 -9.40 13.96
CA ARG A 89 37.18 -10.55 13.96
C ARG A 89 38.11 -10.57 12.74
N LYS A 90 37.95 -9.62 11.83
CA LYS A 90 38.93 -9.32 10.78
C LYS A 90 39.94 -8.34 11.33
#